data_AF-A0A5W5UMC3-F1
#
_entry.id   AF-A0A5W5UMC3-F1
#
_cell.length_a   1.000
_cell.length_b   1.000
_cell.length_c   1.000
_cell.angle_alpha   90.00
_cell.angle_beta   90.00
_cell.angle_gamma   90.00
#
_symmetry.space_group_name_H-M   'P 1'
#
loop_
_entity.id
_entity.type
_entity.pdbx_description
1 polymer ?
#
loop_
_entity_poly.entity_id
_entity_poly.type
_entity_poly.pdbx_seq_one_letter_code
_entity_poly.pdbx_strand_id
1 'polypeptide(L)'
;NADRTKTIIHNEITKVHIDRTEDVFGKHTETIKGDRDITVTEGKQSLTVKTGNRTVTVATGTSTETVHGDISITSTTGAIHLTANTQITLTVGQSTLVMNANGTIKLDGPTHLALNPESK
;
A
#
# COMPACT_ATOMS: atom_id res chain seq x y z
N ASN A 1 2.77 -18.81 -34.46
CA ASN A 1 3.08 -17.54 -33.76
C ASN A 1 2.58 -16.40 -34.59
N ALA A 2 1.57 -15.68 -34.09
CA ALA A 2 1.09 -14.46 -34.70
C ALA A 2 1.28 -13.35 -33.67
N ASP A 3 2.30 -12.53 -33.87
CA ASP A 3 2.54 -11.36 -33.04
C ASP A 3 1.64 -10.21 -33.53
N ARG A 4 1.18 -9.36 -32.61
CA ARG A 4 0.36 -8.19 -32.93
C ARG A 4 0.94 -6.94 -32.28
N THR A 5 1.04 -5.87 -33.06
CA THR A 5 1.43 -4.52 -32.59
C THR A 5 0.34 -3.53 -32.92
N LYS A 6 0.01 -2.62 -31.99
CA LYS A 6 -0.95 -1.52 -32.18
C LYS A 6 -0.28 -0.21 -31.74
N THR A 7 -0.39 0.84 -32.54
CA THR A 7 0.14 2.17 -32.23
C THR A 7 -0.98 3.20 -32.31
N ILE A 8 -1.12 4.03 -31.26
CA ILE A 8 -1.99 5.19 -31.22
C ILE A 8 -1.10 6.43 -31.09
N ILE A 9 -1.30 7.42 -31.96
CA ILE A 9 -0.43 8.61 -32.05
C ILE A 9 -0.89 9.74 -31.12
N HIS A 10 -2.17 9.74 -30.74
CA HIS A 10 -2.78 10.73 -29.86
C HIS A 10 -3.54 10.03 -28.73
N ASN A 11 -4.83 10.33 -28.57
CA ASN A 11 -5.65 9.82 -27.48
C ASN A 11 -6.39 8.53 -27.88
N GLU A 12 -6.53 7.61 -26.93
CA GLU A 12 -7.41 6.44 -27.02
C GLU A 12 -8.45 6.51 -25.89
N ILE A 13 -9.72 6.29 -26.23
CA ILE A 13 -10.82 6.17 -25.26
C ILE A 13 -11.47 4.82 -25.48
N THR A 14 -11.53 4.00 -24.44
CA THR A 14 -12.24 2.71 -24.44
C THR A 14 -13.39 2.77 -23.45
N LYS A 15 -14.60 2.38 -23.88
CA LYS A 15 -15.80 2.25 -23.03
C LYS A 15 -16.27 0.81 -23.08
N VAL A 16 -16.43 0.20 -21.91
CA VAL A 16 -17.00 -1.15 -21.74
C VAL A 16 -18.23 -0.99 -20.87
N HIS A 17 -19.40 -1.41 -21.37
CA HIS A 17 -20.69 -1.19 -20.69
C HIS A 17 -21.05 -2.25 -19.66
N ILE A 18 -20.44 -3.42 -19.74
CA ILE A 18 -20.71 -4.57 -18.86
C ILE A 18 -19.38 -4.99 -18.23
N ASP A 19 -18.81 -6.11 -18.67
CA ASP A 19 -17.62 -6.69 -18.06
C ASP A 19 -16.43 -6.71 -19.02
N ARG A 20 -15.24 -6.63 -18.45
CA ARG A 20 -13.97 -6.91 -19.14
C ARG A 20 -13.23 -8.00 -18.38
N THR A 21 -12.84 -9.04 -19.10
CA THR A 21 -11.95 -10.10 -18.62
C THR A 21 -10.68 -10.08 -19.47
N GLU A 22 -9.52 -10.19 -18.84
CA GLU A 22 -8.23 -10.22 -19.52
C GLU A 22 -7.37 -11.33 -18.92
N ASP A 23 -6.93 -12.26 -19.77
CA ASP A 23 -6.01 -13.33 -19.41
C ASP A 23 -4.68 -13.15 -20.15
N VAL A 24 -3.60 -13.01 -19.39
CA VAL A 24 -2.23 -12.93 -19.91
C VAL A 24 -1.45 -14.13 -19.40
N PHE A 25 -1.24 -15.13 -20.27
CA PHE A 25 -0.51 -16.35 -19.92
C PHE A 25 1.00 -16.12 -19.76
N GLY A 26 1.52 -15.07 -20.40
CA GLY A 26 2.92 -14.66 -20.30
C GLY A 26 3.14 -13.53 -19.30
N LYS A 27 4.19 -12.74 -19.53
CA LYS A 27 4.50 -11.56 -18.74
C LYS A 27 3.69 -10.35 -19.22
N HIS A 28 3.02 -9.66 -18.30
CA HIS A 28 2.50 -8.31 -18.54
C HIS A 28 3.56 -7.28 -18.14
N THR A 29 3.79 -6.25 -18.96
CA THR A 29 4.63 -5.10 -18.61
C THR A 29 3.94 -3.82 -19.08
N GLU A 30 3.73 -2.88 -18.16
CA GLU A 30 3.10 -1.60 -18.41
C GLU A 30 4.11 -0.48 -18.11
N THR A 31 4.11 0.60 -18.90
CA THR A 31 4.93 1.78 -18.63
C THR A 31 4.11 3.02 -18.94
N ILE A 32 3.85 3.83 -17.91
CA ILE A 32 3.18 5.12 -18.04
C ILE A 32 4.21 6.21 -17.72
N LYS A 33 4.32 7.22 -18.60
CA LYS A 33 5.24 8.36 -18.40
C LYS A 33 4.60 9.53 -17.65
N GLY A 34 3.28 9.66 -17.74
CA GLY A 34 2.49 10.64 -17.00
C GLY A 34 1.81 10.00 -15.79
N ASP A 35 0.69 10.58 -15.40
CA ASP A 35 -0.08 10.13 -14.24
C ASP A 35 -0.95 8.90 -14.57
N ARG A 36 -1.23 8.11 -13.54
CA ARG A 36 -2.12 6.95 -13.61
C ARG A 36 -3.12 6.99 -12.45
N ASP A 37 -4.33 7.39 -12.76
CA ASP A 37 -5.46 7.39 -11.83
C ASP A 37 -6.34 6.15 -12.02
N ILE A 38 -6.76 5.55 -10.91
CA ILE A 38 -7.74 4.46 -10.90
C ILE A 38 -8.83 4.81 -9.89
N THR A 39 -10.08 4.71 -10.32
CA THR A 39 -11.25 4.89 -9.45
C THR A 39 -12.16 3.68 -9.58
N VAL A 40 -12.44 3.04 -8.44
CA VAL A 40 -13.49 2.02 -8.29
C VAL A 40 -14.59 2.67 -7.47
N THR A 41 -15.68 3.06 -8.13
CA THR A 41 -16.78 3.80 -7.47
C THR A 41 -17.64 2.90 -6.60
N GLU A 42 -17.81 1.65 -7.01
CA GLU A 42 -18.63 0.65 -6.33
C GLU A 42 -17.94 -0.71 -6.35
N GLY A 43 -18.21 -1.54 -5.35
CA GLY A 43 -17.64 -2.88 -5.24
C GLY A 43 -16.26 -2.92 -4.58
N LYS A 44 -15.43 -3.91 -4.96
CA LYS A 44 -14.17 -4.25 -4.30
C LYS A 44 -13.02 -4.32 -5.29
N GLN A 45 -11.87 -3.74 -4.93
CA GLN A 45 -10.59 -4.02 -5.58
C GLN A 45 -9.85 -5.14 -4.83
N SER A 46 -9.54 -6.24 -5.51
CA SER A 46 -8.77 -7.36 -4.94
C SER A 46 -7.49 -7.59 -5.75
N LEU A 47 -6.38 -7.87 -5.06
CA LEU A 47 -5.13 -8.32 -5.69
C LEU A 47 -4.63 -9.57 -4.98
N THR A 48 -4.31 -10.61 -5.75
CA THR A 48 -3.75 -11.86 -5.23
C THR A 48 -2.48 -12.21 -5.99
N VAL A 49 -1.37 -12.37 -5.26
CA VAL A 49 -0.12 -12.93 -5.78
C VAL A 49 0.01 -14.34 -5.22
N LYS A 50 -0.28 -15.36 -6.04
CA LYS A 50 -0.28 -16.76 -5.60
C LYS A 50 1.13 -17.28 -5.30
N THR A 51 2.11 -16.85 -6.10
CA THR A 51 3.52 -17.21 -5.96
C THR A 51 4.38 -16.00 -6.29
N GLY A 52 5.58 -15.93 -5.72
CA GLY A 52 6.49 -14.80 -5.88
C GLY A 52 6.20 -13.64 -4.91
N ASN A 53 6.70 -12.45 -5.24
CA ASN A 53 6.70 -11.29 -4.36
C ASN A 53 5.86 -10.14 -4.94
N ARG A 54 5.24 -9.36 -4.07
CA ARG A 54 4.72 -8.02 -4.40
C ARG A 54 5.74 -6.97 -3.94
N THR A 55 6.21 -6.13 -4.85
CA THR A 55 7.10 -5.01 -4.55
C THR A 55 6.45 -3.71 -5.00
N VAL A 56 6.52 -2.69 -4.14
CA VAL A 56 6.10 -1.32 -4.44
C VAL A 56 7.28 -0.41 -4.16
N THR A 57 7.64 0.44 -5.12
CA THR A 57 8.76 1.38 -4.99
C THR A 57 8.29 2.76 -5.43
N VAL A 58 8.31 3.72 -4.51
CA VAL A 58 8.14 5.13 -4.79
C VAL A 58 9.54 5.75 -4.72
N ALA A 59 10.18 5.89 -5.88
CA ALA A 59 11.57 6.36 -5.95
C ALA A 59 11.72 7.80 -5.43
N THR A 60 10.71 8.63 -5.68
CA THR A 60 10.61 10.03 -5.23
C THR A 60 9.17 10.32 -4.84
N GLY A 61 8.97 11.16 -3.83
CA GLY A 61 7.64 11.57 -3.37
C GLY A 61 7.15 10.80 -2.15
N THR A 62 5.82 10.76 -1.97
CA THR A 62 5.16 10.22 -0.77
C THR A 62 4.18 9.12 -1.16
N SER A 63 4.11 8.06 -0.34
CA SER A 63 3.06 7.04 -0.41
C SER A 63 2.08 7.28 0.73
N THR A 64 0.82 7.55 0.42
CA THR A 64 -0.25 7.78 1.40
C THR A 64 -1.34 6.74 1.23
N GLU A 65 -1.81 6.19 2.34
CA GLU A 65 -2.97 5.31 2.41
C GLU A 65 -3.97 5.87 3.42
N THR A 66 -5.25 5.93 3.04
CA THR A 66 -6.33 6.41 3.91
C THR A 66 -7.47 5.43 3.82
N VAL A 67 -7.86 4.88 4.97
CA VAL A 67 -8.88 3.84 5.08
C VAL A 67 -9.84 4.26 6.19
N HIS A 68 -11.14 4.26 5.88
CA HIS A 68 -12.17 4.56 6.86
C HIS A 68 -12.48 3.39 7.79
N GLY A 69 -12.33 2.16 7.29
CA GLY A 69 -12.39 0.94 8.09
C GLY A 69 -11.02 0.53 8.63
N ASP A 70 -10.91 -0.74 9.00
CA ASP A 70 -9.68 -1.27 9.58
C ASP A 70 -8.58 -1.52 8.53
N ILE A 71 -7.34 -1.31 8.96
CA ILE A 71 -6.15 -1.79 8.26
C ILE A 71 -5.64 -3.03 8.99
N SER A 72 -5.69 -4.19 8.33
CA SER A 72 -5.18 -5.46 8.86
C SER A 72 -3.93 -5.90 8.11
N ILE A 73 -2.82 -6.05 8.83
CA ILE A 73 -1.54 -6.55 8.29
C ILE A 73 -1.14 -7.79 9.08
N THR A 74 -1.05 -8.93 8.39
CA THR A 74 -0.70 -10.21 9.01
C THR A 74 0.45 -10.84 8.26
N SER A 75 1.55 -11.11 8.98
CA SER A 75 2.60 -12.03 8.52
C SER A 75 2.38 -13.36 9.22
N THR A 76 1.98 -14.39 8.48
CA THR A 76 1.58 -15.68 9.07
C THR A 76 2.77 -16.53 9.50
N THR A 77 3.91 -16.36 8.83
CA THR A 77 5.14 -17.12 9.12
C THR A 77 6.37 -16.24 9.27
N GLY A 78 6.36 -15.02 8.73
CA GLY A 78 7.49 -14.10 8.73
C GLY A 78 7.34 -12.98 9.77
N ALA A 79 8.10 -11.91 9.56
CA ALA A 79 8.06 -10.70 10.37
C ALA A 79 7.43 -9.53 9.60
N ILE A 80 7.04 -8.48 10.35
CA ILE A 80 6.70 -7.16 9.81
C ILE A 80 7.87 -6.24 10.14
N HIS A 81 8.50 -5.67 9.11
CA HIS A 81 9.59 -4.71 9.26
C HIS A 81 9.10 -3.30 8.89
N LEU A 82 9.20 -2.38 9.84
CA LEU A 82 9.00 -0.95 9.62
C LEU A 82 10.32 -0.24 9.84
N THR A 83 10.80 0.47 8.83
CA THR A 83 12.08 1.18 8.89
C THR A 83 11.88 2.56 8.29
N ALA A 84 12.28 3.59 9.04
CA ALA A 84 12.29 4.96 8.60
C ALA A 84 13.61 5.61 9.00
N ASN A 85 14.15 6.46 8.13
CA ASN A 85 15.42 7.13 8.38
C ASN A 85 15.32 8.25 9.42
N THR A 86 14.11 8.79 9.64
CA THR A 86 13.89 9.98 10.47
C THR A 86 13.03 9.65 11.68
N GLN A 87 11.82 9.15 11.47
CA GLN A 87 10.85 8.93 12.53
C GLN A 87 9.81 7.88 12.14
N ILE A 88 9.33 7.12 13.13
CA ILE A 88 8.10 6.35 13.06
C ILE A 88 7.14 6.92 14.11
N THR A 89 5.92 7.25 13.71
CA THR A 89 4.87 7.79 14.59
C THR A 89 3.62 6.95 14.46
N LEU A 90 3.10 6.44 15.57
CA LEU A 90 1.79 5.81 15.67
C LEU A 90 0.89 6.68 16.55
N THR A 91 -0.30 7.01 16.08
CA THR A 91 -1.24 7.89 16.78
C THR A 91 -2.61 7.24 16.86
N VAL A 92 -3.20 7.27 18.06
CA VAL A 92 -4.57 6.79 18.31
C VAL A 92 -5.29 7.83 19.16
N GLY A 93 -6.18 8.60 18.53
CA GLY A 93 -6.80 9.76 19.19
C GLY A 93 -5.74 10.71 19.72
N GLN A 94 -5.67 10.87 21.05
CA GLN A 94 -4.66 11.71 21.72
C GLN A 94 -3.39 10.95 22.13
N SER A 95 -3.36 9.62 22.03
CA SER A 95 -2.21 8.81 22.41
C SER A 95 -1.19 8.71 21.28
N THR A 96 0.11 8.70 21.61
CA THR A 96 1.19 8.60 20.60
C THR A 96 2.32 7.67 21.01
N LEU A 97 2.89 6.99 20.02
CA LEU A 97 4.22 6.39 20.06
C LEU A 97 5.07 7.07 18.99
N VAL A 98 6.20 7.65 19.37
CA VAL A 98 7.14 8.31 18.45
C VAL A 98 8.54 7.74 18.66
N MET A 99 9.10 7.14 17.60
CA MET A 99 10.48 6.66 17.56
C MET A 99 11.30 7.56 16.64
N ASN A 100 12.39 8.16 17.13
CA ASN A 100 13.22 9.07 16.36
C ASN A 100 14.58 8.45 16.01
N ALA A 101 15.19 8.90 14.91
CA ALA A 101 16.51 8.46 14.46
C ALA A 101 17.64 8.74 15.46
N ASN A 102 17.47 9.71 16.37
CA ASN A 102 18.42 9.98 17.44
C ASN A 102 18.34 8.98 18.62
N GLY A 103 17.52 7.95 18.50
CA GLY A 103 17.32 6.90 19.52
C GLY A 103 16.27 7.23 20.58
N THR A 104 15.69 8.43 20.58
CA THR A 104 14.61 8.77 21.52
C THR A 104 13.31 8.05 21.15
N ILE A 105 12.66 7.47 22.15
CA ILE A 105 11.34 6.87 22.04
C ILE A 105 10.42 7.58 23.04
N LYS A 106 9.36 8.24 22.53
CA LYS A 106 8.33 8.88 23.34
C LYS A 106 7.06 8.03 23.30
N LEU A 107 6.55 7.69 24.48
CA LEU A 107 5.22 7.12 24.66
C LEU A 107 4.39 8.14 25.44
N ASP A 108 3.25 8.55 24.88
CA ASP A 108 2.38 9.55 25.46
C ASP A 108 0.95 9.01 25.53
N GLY A 109 0.49 8.76 26.76
CA GLY A 109 -0.89 8.43 27.09
C GLY A 109 -1.39 9.51 28.05
N PRO A 110 -2.10 10.55 27.57
CA PRO A 110 -2.31 11.79 28.33
C PRO A 110 -3.10 11.61 29.63
N THR A 111 -3.82 10.50 29.78
CA THR A 111 -4.48 10.13 31.03
C THR A 111 -3.63 9.17 31.85
N HIS A 112 -3.08 8.12 31.23
CA HIS A 112 -2.30 7.06 31.89
C HIS A 112 -1.32 6.45 30.88
N LEU A 113 -0.12 6.11 31.35
CA LEU A 113 0.81 5.21 30.65
C LEU A 113 1.13 4.05 31.58
N ALA A 114 0.74 2.85 31.17
CA ALA A 114 0.99 1.63 31.94
C ALA A 114 2.15 0.86 31.30
N LEU A 115 3.30 0.81 31.98
CA LEU A 115 4.47 0.02 31.57
C LEU A 115 4.63 -1.14 32.56
N ASN A 116 4.43 -2.38 32.11
CA ASN A 116 4.37 -3.57 32.95
C ASN A 116 3.40 -3.45 34.15
N PRO A 117 2.11 -3.09 33.94
CA PRO A 117 1.19 -2.81 35.04
C PRO A 117 0.88 -4.01 35.96
N GLU A 118 1.27 -5.24 35.61
CA GLU A 118 1.07 -6.41 36.47
C GLU A 118 2.37 -7.19 36.69
N SER A 119 2.86 -7.18 37.94
CA SER A 119 3.47 -8.34 38.58
C SER A 119 2.45 -8.87 39.58
N LYS A 120 1.58 -9.79 39.15
CA LYS A 120 0.77 -10.67 40.01
C LYS A 120 0.74 -12.06 39.41
#